data_AF-A0A832BEC2-F1
#
_entry.id   AF-A0A832BEC2-F1
#
_cell.length_a   1.000
_cell.length_b   1.000
_cell.length_c   1.000
_cell.angle_alpha   90.00
_cell.angle_beta   90.00
_cell.angle_gamma   90.00
#
_symmetry.space_group_name_H-M   'P 1'
#
loop_
_entity.id
_entity.type
_entity.pdbx_description
1 polymer ?
#
loop_
_entity_poly.entity_id
_entity_poly.type
_entity_poly.pdbx_seq_one_letter_code
_entity_poly.pdbx_strand_id
1 'polypeptide(L)'
;MTSKQFRWAKIAIAAILAVVIGQAVILNSYILATVAVLIAASLIIVLKRQVKEVLADERDYKIAGDVARWTLAIFAVLGWLLSFVMIMLRNVNPGFENVGFTLAYAICALLVIRLIVNMVFRRTDDTAPKRKKAAYFIVAFFIALMAIILGIRLTSGEDSWMCQDGQWIKHGNPSAPMPENKCGQPN
;
A
#
# COMPACT_ATOMS: atom_id res chain seq x y z
N MET A 1 27.35 -6.00 -13.17
CA MET A 1 26.24 -6.95 -13.44
C MET A 1 25.68 -6.68 -14.83
N THR A 2 25.38 -7.71 -15.63
CA THR A 2 24.70 -7.51 -16.94
C THR A 2 23.21 -7.23 -16.75
N SER A 3 22.55 -6.59 -17.71
CA SER A 3 21.10 -6.31 -17.66
C SER A 3 20.26 -7.59 -17.49
N LYS A 4 20.67 -8.69 -18.14
CA LYS A 4 20.02 -10.00 -18.02
C LYS A 4 20.12 -10.56 -16.60
N GLN A 5 21.30 -10.48 -15.98
CA GLN A 5 21.50 -10.90 -14.60
C GLN A 5 20.64 -10.06 -13.65
N PHE A 6 20.59 -8.74 -13.84
CA PHE A 6 19.77 -7.84 -13.02
C PHE A 6 18.28 -8.15 -13.15
N ARG A 7 17.79 -8.47 -14.36
CA ARG A 7 16.40 -8.87 -14.59
C ARG A 7 16.03 -10.12 -13.81
N TRP A 8 16.88 -11.16 -13.87
CA TRP A 8 16.65 -12.38 -13.10
C TRP A 8 16.73 -12.16 -11.59
N ALA A 9 17.68 -11.35 -11.10
CA ALA A 9 17.76 -10.99 -9.69
C ALA A 9 16.50 -10.24 -9.21
N LYS A 10 15.97 -9.31 -10.01
CA LYS A 10 14.72 -8.59 -9.70
C LYS A 10 13.54 -9.56 -9.59
N ILE A 11 13.42 -10.53 -10.50
CA ILE A 11 12.37 -11.56 -10.46
C ILE A 11 12.51 -12.42 -9.20
N ALA A 12 13.74 -12.85 -8.88
CA ALA A 12 14.01 -13.64 -7.68
C ALA A 12 13.65 -12.88 -6.39
N ILE A 13 14.05 -11.62 -6.27
CA ILE A 13 13.71 -10.76 -5.12
C ILE A 13 12.19 -10.61 -4.99
N ALA A 14 11.48 -10.39 -6.10
CA ALA A 14 10.02 -10.27 -6.09
C ALA A 14 9.33 -11.58 -5.65
N ALA A 15 9.82 -12.73 -6.10
CA ALA A 15 9.31 -14.04 -5.71
C ALA A 15 9.52 -14.31 -4.21
N ILE A 16 10.73 -14.04 -3.70
CA ILE A 16 11.04 -14.18 -2.27
C ILE A 16 10.16 -13.25 -1.44
N LEU A 17 10.00 -12.00 -1.86
CA LEU A 17 9.16 -11.02 -1.17
C LEU A 17 7.70 -11.50 -1.08
N ALA A 18 7.15 -12.09 -2.14
CA ALA A 18 5.78 -12.62 -2.13
C ALA A 18 5.60 -13.73 -1.08
N VAL A 19 6.57 -14.64 -0.96
CA VAL A 19 6.55 -15.71 0.05
C VAL A 19 6.65 -15.13 1.46
N VAL A 20 7.56 -14.18 1.68
CA VAL A 20 7.76 -13.53 3.00
C VAL A 20 6.52 -12.77 3.43
N ILE A 21 5.87 -12.04 2.52
CA ILE A 21 4.61 -11.35 2.81
C ILE A 21 3.52 -12.37 3.15
N GLY A 22 3.39 -13.46 2.39
CA GLY A 22 2.43 -14.52 2.69
C GLY A 22 2.61 -15.11 4.09
N GLN A 23 3.86 -15.37 4.49
CA GLN A 23 4.18 -15.83 5.84
C GLN A 23 3.92 -14.77 6.91
N ALA A 24 4.23 -13.49 6.64
CA ALA A 24 3.99 -12.39 7.56
C ALA A 24 2.51 -12.26 7.96
N VAL A 25 1.61 -12.46 6.98
CA VAL A 25 0.16 -12.43 7.19
C VAL A 25 -0.29 -13.59 8.07
N ILE A 26 0.20 -14.82 7.85
CA ILE A 26 -0.14 -15.99 8.67
C ILE A 26 0.30 -15.78 10.12
N LEU A 27 1.46 -15.15 10.33
CA LEU A 27 2.02 -14.85 11.65
C LEU A 27 1.39 -13.61 12.31
N ASN A 28 0.42 -12.94 11.67
CA ASN A 28 -0.17 -11.66 12.12
C ASN A 28 0.88 -10.58 12.47
N SER A 29 2.02 -10.60 11.78
CA SER A 29 3.16 -9.73 12.08
C SER A 29 3.33 -8.63 11.03
N TYR A 30 2.66 -7.49 11.26
CA TYR A 30 2.69 -6.35 10.33
C TYR A 30 4.10 -5.73 10.18
N ILE A 31 4.91 -5.81 11.24
CA ILE A 31 6.28 -5.30 11.24
C ILE A 31 7.15 -6.09 10.25
N LEU A 32 7.01 -7.42 10.22
CA LEU A 32 7.79 -8.28 9.33
C LEU A 32 7.47 -7.98 7.86
N ALA A 33 6.21 -7.79 7.52
CA ALA A 33 5.79 -7.40 6.16
C ALA A 33 6.41 -6.05 5.74
N THR A 34 6.40 -5.06 6.63
CA THR A 34 6.91 -3.71 6.31
C THR A 34 8.43 -3.72 6.15
N VAL A 35 9.16 -4.36 7.07
CA VAL A 35 10.61 -4.47 6.99
C VAL A 35 11.04 -5.23 5.74
N ALA A 36 10.35 -6.32 5.39
CA ALA A 36 10.66 -7.09 4.19
C ALA A 36 10.54 -6.27 2.90
N VAL A 37 9.49 -5.43 2.78
CA VAL A 37 9.31 -4.53 1.63
C VAL A 37 10.44 -3.51 1.54
N LEU A 38 10.84 -2.91 2.66
CA LEU A 38 11.93 -1.93 2.69
C LEU A 38 13.29 -2.56 2.32
N ILE A 39 13.57 -3.76 2.82
CA ILE A 39 14.78 -4.51 2.46
C ILE A 39 14.78 -4.86 0.96
N ALA A 40 13.68 -5.37 0.43
CA ALA A 40 13.58 -5.70 -0.99
C ALA A 40 13.76 -4.46 -1.88
N ALA A 41 13.14 -3.33 -1.50
CA ALA A 41 13.28 -2.07 -2.22
C ALA A 41 14.72 -1.53 -2.19
N SER A 42 15.35 -1.50 -1.02
CA SER A 42 16.74 -1.06 -0.88
C SER A 42 17.71 -1.95 -1.66
N LEU A 43 17.51 -3.27 -1.62
CA LEU A 43 18.29 -4.24 -2.38
C LEU A 43 18.19 -3.97 -3.89
N ILE A 44 16.97 -3.78 -4.42
CA ILE A 44 16.76 -3.45 -5.85
C ILE A 44 17.46 -2.14 -6.23
N ILE A 45 17.41 -1.11 -5.37
CA ILE A 45 18.09 0.18 -5.61
C ILE A 45 19.61 -0.01 -5.67
N VAL A 46 20.18 -0.78 -4.74
CA VAL A 46 21.62 -1.07 -4.71
C VAL A 46 22.04 -1.87 -5.94
N LEU A 47 21.32 -2.96 -6.28
CA LEU A 47 21.63 -3.75 -7.47
C LEU A 47 21.53 -2.93 -8.76
N LYS A 48 20.55 -2.01 -8.85
CA LYS A 48 20.41 -1.13 -10.00
C LYS A 48 21.65 -0.24 -10.21
N ARG A 49 22.30 0.20 -9.13
CA ARG A 49 23.56 0.99 -9.21
C ARG A 49 24.75 0.17 -9.71
N GLN A 50 24.68 -1.17 -9.65
CA GLN A 50 25.78 -2.08 -10.04
C GLN A 50 25.70 -2.55 -11.51
N VAL A 51 24.70 -2.08 -12.27
CA VAL A 51 24.54 -2.41 -13.70
C VAL A 51 25.35 -1.42 -14.53
N LYS A 52 26.32 -1.93 -15.29
CA LYS A 52 27.24 -1.12 -16.11
C LYS A 52 26.68 -0.81 -17.51
N GLU A 53 25.67 -1.54 -17.95
CA GLU A 53 25.01 -1.35 -19.25
C GLU A 53 23.98 -0.22 -19.20
N VAL A 54 23.68 0.38 -20.36
CA VAL A 54 22.61 1.37 -20.50
C VAL A 54 21.28 0.70 -20.16
N LEU A 55 20.66 1.14 -19.05
CA LEU A 55 19.45 0.52 -18.49
C LEU A 55 18.14 0.98 -19.14
N ALA A 56 18.12 2.13 -19.82
CA ALA A 56 16.92 2.68 -20.43
C ALA A 56 17.26 3.63 -21.60
N ASP A 57 16.69 3.36 -22.76
CA ASP A 57 16.67 4.25 -23.93
C ASP A 57 15.36 5.07 -23.98
N GLU A 58 15.30 6.14 -24.79
CA GLU A 58 14.11 6.98 -24.95
C GLU A 58 12.86 6.18 -25.35
N ARG A 59 13.06 5.13 -26.15
CA ARG A 59 12.00 4.22 -26.57
C ARG A 59 11.41 3.43 -25.40
N ASP A 60 12.23 3.02 -24.45
CA ASP A 60 11.77 2.23 -23.29
C ASP A 60 10.82 3.04 -22.41
N TYR A 61 11.02 4.35 -22.29
CA TYR A 61 10.11 5.23 -21.55
C TYR A 61 8.75 5.36 -22.23
N LYS A 62 8.70 5.42 -23.58
CA LYS A 62 7.44 5.46 -24.32
C LYS A 62 6.69 4.13 -24.18
N ILE A 63 7.38 3.00 -24.36
CA ILE A 63 6.82 1.66 -24.20
C ILE A 63 6.31 1.44 -22.77
N ALA A 64 7.05 1.91 -21.75
CA ALA A 64 6.65 1.77 -20.35
C ALA A 64 5.31 2.46 -20.05
N GLY A 65 5.02 3.60 -20.68
CA GLY A 65 3.72 4.27 -20.56
C GLY A 65 2.57 3.43 -21.10
N ASP A 66 2.75 2.81 -22.26
CA ASP A 66 1.75 1.95 -22.90
C ASP A 66 1.52 0.67 -22.10
N VAL A 67 2.60 0.05 -21.63
CA VAL A 67 2.55 -1.14 -20.77
C VAL A 67 1.79 -0.83 -19.48
N ALA A 68 2.10 0.28 -18.81
CA ALA A 68 1.41 0.67 -17.57
C ALA A 68 -0.11 0.86 -17.78
N ARG A 69 -0.53 1.42 -18.92
CA ARG A 69 -1.96 1.59 -19.25
C ARG A 69 -2.66 0.24 -19.40
N TRP A 70 -2.04 -0.71 -20.11
CA TRP A 70 -2.56 -2.06 -20.29
C TRP A 70 -2.55 -2.86 -18.99
N THR A 71 -1.48 -2.81 -18.21
CA THR A 71 -1.38 -3.48 -16.90
C THR A 71 -2.51 -3.02 -15.97
N LEU A 72 -2.75 -1.71 -15.85
CA LEU A 72 -3.82 -1.19 -15.00
C LEU A 72 -5.22 -1.55 -15.53
N ALA A 73 -5.41 -1.59 -16.85
CA ALA A 73 -6.69 -2.02 -17.44
C ALA A 73 -6.99 -3.49 -17.14
N ILE A 74 -6.02 -4.37 -17.39
CA ILE A 74 -6.13 -5.81 -17.12
C ILE A 74 -6.35 -6.05 -15.62
N PHE A 75 -5.57 -5.39 -14.76
CA PHE A 75 -5.71 -5.51 -13.32
C PHE A 75 -7.09 -5.05 -12.82
N ALA A 76 -7.62 -3.94 -13.35
CA ALA A 76 -8.94 -3.45 -12.98
C ALA A 76 -10.06 -4.42 -13.39
N VAL A 77 -9.98 -5.00 -14.59
CA VAL A 77 -10.98 -5.99 -15.06
C VAL A 77 -10.92 -7.27 -14.23
N LEU A 78 -9.74 -7.84 -14.03
CA LEU A 78 -9.56 -9.05 -13.23
C LEU A 78 -9.95 -8.82 -11.77
N GLY A 79 -9.53 -7.68 -11.20
CA GLY A 79 -9.85 -7.32 -9.83
C GLY A 79 -11.34 -7.06 -9.61
N TRP A 80 -12.03 -6.44 -10.57
CA TRP A 80 -13.48 -6.27 -10.53
C TRP A 80 -14.20 -7.61 -10.55
N LEU A 81 -13.79 -8.52 -11.45
CA LEU A 81 -14.36 -9.86 -11.52
C LEU A 81 -14.14 -10.63 -10.21
N LEU A 82 -12.93 -10.58 -9.65
CA LEU A 82 -12.63 -11.21 -8.37
C LEU A 82 -13.45 -10.61 -7.22
N SER A 83 -13.60 -9.28 -7.18
CA SER A 83 -14.41 -8.58 -6.16
C SER A 83 -15.87 -9.02 -6.23
N PHE A 84 -16.42 -9.09 -7.44
CA PHE A 84 -17.79 -9.53 -7.66
C PHE A 84 -18.02 -10.98 -7.22
N VAL A 85 -17.09 -11.88 -7.56
CA VAL A 85 -17.13 -13.29 -7.13
C VAL A 85 -17.10 -13.40 -5.61
N MET A 86 -16.24 -12.65 -4.92
CA MET A 86 -16.18 -12.63 -3.45
C MET A 86 -17.51 -12.16 -2.83
N ILE A 87 -18.15 -11.12 -3.38
CA ILE A 87 -19.43 -10.61 -2.88
C ILE A 87 -20.58 -11.61 -3.13
N MET A 88 -20.55 -12.33 -4.24
CA MET A 88 -21.52 -13.41 -4.54
C MET A 88 -21.41 -14.57 -3.54
N LEU A 89 -20.20 -14.86 -3.04
CA LEU A 89 -19.94 -15.90 -2.05
C LEU A 89 -20.32 -15.51 -0.61
N ARG A 90 -21.03 -14.39 -0.39
CA ARG A 90 -21.43 -13.91 0.95
C ARG A 90 -22.16 -14.96 1.80
N ASN A 91 -22.94 -15.83 1.15
CA ASN A 91 -23.75 -16.83 1.84
C ASN A 91 -22.90 -17.97 2.44
N VAL A 92 -21.67 -18.18 1.95
CA VAL A 92 -20.74 -19.20 2.46
C VAL A 92 -19.97 -18.67 3.67
N ASN A 93 -19.48 -17.43 3.58
CA ASN A 93 -18.82 -16.74 4.69
C ASN A 93 -19.09 -15.23 4.58
N PRO A 94 -19.71 -14.61 5.60
CA PRO A 94 -19.98 -13.16 5.58
C PRO A 94 -18.71 -12.32 5.48
N GLY A 95 -17.54 -12.85 5.84
CA GLY A 95 -16.26 -12.16 5.68
C GLY A 95 -15.87 -11.86 4.22
N PHE A 96 -16.37 -12.64 3.23
CA PHE A 96 -16.05 -12.39 1.82
C PHE A 96 -16.66 -11.10 1.28
N GLU A 97 -17.76 -10.63 1.86
CA GLU A 97 -18.38 -9.36 1.49
C GLU A 97 -17.43 -8.19 1.79
N ASN A 98 -16.83 -8.17 2.98
CA ASN A 98 -15.87 -7.14 3.39
C ASN A 98 -14.61 -7.14 2.51
N VAL A 99 -14.09 -8.34 2.19
CA VAL A 99 -12.93 -8.50 1.33
C VAL A 99 -13.24 -8.00 -0.09
N GLY A 100 -14.42 -8.36 -0.63
CA GLY A 100 -14.86 -7.94 -1.94
C GLY A 100 -15.02 -6.42 -2.06
N PHE A 101 -15.63 -5.76 -1.06
CA PHE A 101 -15.72 -4.30 -1.05
C PHE A 101 -14.35 -3.61 -0.94
N THR A 102 -13.47 -4.11 -0.07
CA THR A 102 -12.12 -3.55 0.10
C THR A 102 -11.34 -3.60 -1.22
N LEU A 103 -11.41 -4.74 -1.93
CA LEU A 103 -10.76 -4.91 -3.22
C LEU A 103 -11.35 -3.96 -4.27
N ALA A 104 -12.67 -3.82 -4.33
CA ALA A 104 -13.35 -2.90 -5.25
C ALA A 104 -12.94 -1.44 -5.01
N TYR A 105 -12.91 -0.98 -3.74
CA TYR A 105 -12.46 0.37 -3.41
C TYR A 105 -10.99 0.60 -3.78
N ALA A 106 -10.11 -0.38 -3.56
CA ALA A 106 -8.70 -0.28 -3.94
C ALA A 106 -8.52 -0.12 -5.46
N ILE A 107 -9.29 -0.86 -6.27
CA ILE A 107 -9.26 -0.76 -7.73
C ILE A 107 -9.75 0.62 -8.19
N CYS A 108 -10.87 1.10 -7.65
CA CYS A 108 -11.39 2.43 -7.94
C CYS A 108 -10.36 3.52 -7.58
N ALA A 109 -9.72 3.41 -6.42
CA ALA A 109 -8.66 4.33 -6.00
C ALA A 109 -7.48 4.34 -6.98
N LEU A 110 -7.03 3.16 -7.45
CA LEU A 110 -5.96 3.07 -8.45
C LEU A 110 -6.34 3.70 -9.79
N LEU A 111 -7.59 3.57 -10.23
CA LEU A 111 -8.09 4.22 -11.45
C LEU A 111 -8.15 5.74 -11.31
N VAL A 112 -8.56 6.24 -10.13
CA VAL A 112 -8.52 7.69 -9.81
C VAL A 112 -7.09 8.20 -9.79
N ILE A 113 -6.16 7.48 -9.15
CA ILE A 113 -4.73 7.84 -9.16
C ILE A 113 -4.20 7.89 -10.59
N ARG A 114 -4.51 6.89 -11.41
CA ARG A 114 -4.13 6.88 -12.83
C ARG A 114 -4.67 8.11 -13.56
N LEU A 115 -5.93 8.50 -13.31
CA LEU A 115 -6.54 9.69 -13.90
C LEU A 115 -5.80 10.96 -13.47
N ILE A 116 -5.54 11.13 -12.18
CA ILE A 116 -4.84 12.29 -11.62
C ILE A 116 -3.42 12.38 -12.18
N VAL A 117 -2.68 11.28 -12.17
CA VAL A 117 -1.32 11.22 -12.73
C VAL A 117 -1.35 11.60 -14.20
N ASN A 118 -2.25 11.01 -15.00
CA ASN A 118 -2.37 11.37 -16.41
C ASN A 118 -2.72 12.85 -16.61
N MET A 119 -3.59 13.41 -15.78
CA MET A 119 -3.97 14.82 -15.82
C MET A 119 -2.78 15.73 -15.51
N VAL A 120 -1.97 15.41 -14.49
CA VAL A 120 -0.76 16.16 -14.13
C VAL A 120 0.28 16.06 -15.25
N PHE A 121 0.59 14.85 -15.72
CA PHE A 121 1.61 14.65 -16.74
C PHE A 121 1.25 15.31 -18.07
N ARG A 122 -0.01 15.19 -18.53
CA ARG A 122 -0.53 15.91 -19.72
C ARG A 122 -0.36 17.42 -19.60
N ARG A 123 -0.46 18.00 -18.40
CA ARG A 123 -0.34 19.45 -18.17
C ARG A 123 1.10 19.93 -18.19
N THR A 124 2.06 19.04 -17.94
CA THR A 124 3.51 19.35 -17.86
C THR A 124 4.29 19.14 -19.15
N ASP A 125 3.70 18.54 -20.18
CA ASP A 125 4.41 18.23 -21.44
C ASP A 125 4.91 19.48 -22.20
N ASP A 126 4.44 20.69 -21.86
CA ASP A 126 4.84 21.92 -22.56
C ASP A 126 5.98 22.74 -21.91
N THR A 127 6.41 22.52 -20.64
CA THR A 127 7.27 23.55 -19.96
C THR A 127 8.36 23.11 -18.95
N ALA A 128 8.66 21.82 -18.67
CA ALA A 128 9.76 21.52 -17.71
C ALA A 128 10.39 20.11 -17.74
N PRO A 129 11.66 19.95 -17.27
CA PRO A 129 12.36 18.66 -17.22
C PRO A 129 11.70 17.64 -16.27
N LYS A 130 11.20 16.55 -16.85
CA LYS A 130 10.28 15.54 -16.29
C LYS A 130 10.76 14.79 -15.03
N ARG A 131 12.06 14.76 -14.72
CA ARG A 131 12.64 13.88 -13.69
C ARG A 131 12.57 14.41 -12.24
N LYS A 132 12.62 15.74 -12.04
CA LYS A 132 12.59 16.35 -10.69
C LYS A 132 11.17 16.47 -10.12
N LYS A 133 10.17 16.64 -11.00
CA LYS A 133 8.75 16.82 -10.60
C LYS A 133 8.06 15.51 -10.20
N ALA A 134 8.35 14.40 -10.90
CA ALA A 134 7.85 13.08 -10.52
C ALA A 134 8.36 12.66 -9.12
N ALA A 135 9.61 13.01 -8.79
CA ALA A 135 10.17 12.79 -7.46
C ALA A 135 9.41 13.60 -6.39
N TYR A 136 9.04 14.86 -6.67
CA TYR A 136 8.25 15.68 -5.75
C TYR A 136 6.86 15.08 -5.49
N PHE A 137 6.17 14.58 -6.51
CA PHE A 137 4.86 13.93 -6.35
C PHE A 137 4.93 12.62 -5.56
N ILE A 138 5.95 11.78 -5.81
CA ILE A 138 6.18 10.55 -5.03
C ILE A 138 6.47 10.90 -3.57
N VAL A 139 7.34 11.87 -3.33
CA VAL A 139 7.67 12.35 -1.98
C VAL A 139 6.42 12.92 -1.30
N ALA A 140 5.63 13.75 -1.98
CA ALA A 140 4.39 14.31 -1.45
C ALA A 140 3.35 13.22 -1.13
N PHE A 141 3.24 12.17 -1.96
CA PHE A 141 2.36 11.04 -1.68
C PHE A 141 2.79 10.26 -0.43
N PHE A 142 4.09 9.95 -0.29
CA PHE A 142 4.59 9.29 0.92
C PHE A 142 4.48 10.17 2.17
N ILE A 143 4.69 11.49 2.04
CA ILE A 143 4.45 12.45 3.13
C ILE A 143 2.98 12.48 3.52
N ALA A 144 2.06 12.51 2.54
CA ALA A 144 0.62 12.49 2.80
C ALA A 144 0.19 11.16 3.45
N LEU A 145 0.72 10.02 2.98
CA LEU A 145 0.44 8.71 3.56
C LEU A 145 1.01 8.58 4.98
N MET A 146 2.21 9.11 5.23
CA MET A 146 2.78 9.21 6.56
C MET A 146 1.97 10.14 7.47
N ALA A 147 1.48 11.27 6.95
CA ALA A 147 0.61 12.19 7.68
C ALA A 147 -0.76 11.57 7.99
N ILE A 148 -1.31 10.71 7.12
CA ILE A 148 -2.53 9.95 7.39
C ILE A 148 -2.28 8.90 8.47
N ILE A 149 -1.19 8.13 8.39
CA ILE A 149 -0.83 7.13 9.42
C ILE A 149 -0.57 7.80 10.77
N LEU A 150 0.20 8.90 10.79
CA LEU A 150 0.44 9.70 11.98
C LEU A 150 -0.84 10.34 12.47
N GLY A 151 -1.70 10.83 11.58
CA GLY A 151 -3.01 11.39 11.91
C GLY A 151 -3.90 10.35 12.60
N ILE A 152 -4.05 9.17 12.01
CA ILE A 152 -4.80 8.04 12.61
C ILE A 152 -4.20 7.68 13.97
N ARG A 153 -2.88 7.65 14.12
CA ARG A 153 -2.21 7.35 15.39
C ARG A 153 -2.38 8.46 16.43
N LEU A 154 -2.42 9.73 16.02
CA LEU A 154 -2.64 10.89 16.89
C LEU A 154 -4.11 11.05 17.28
N THR A 155 -5.05 10.57 16.46
CA THR A 155 -6.50 10.56 16.77
C THR A 155 -6.98 9.25 17.39
N SER A 156 -6.16 8.20 17.36
CA SER A 156 -6.45 6.94 18.05
C SER A 156 -6.28 7.21 19.54
N GLY A 157 -7.40 7.19 20.28
CA GLY A 157 -7.46 7.46 21.71
C GLY A 157 -6.69 6.42 22.54
N GLU A 158 -5.35 6.53 22.53
CA GLU A 158 -4.43 5.74 23.34
C GLU A 158 -4.68 5.99 24.85
N ASP A 159 -5.14 7.20 25.17
CA ASP A 159 -5.48 7.68 26.51
C ASP A 159 -6.97 7.46 26.84
N SER A 160 -7.37 6.23 27.09
CA SER A 160 -8.77 5.89 27.44
C SER A 160 -8.84 4.93 28.64
N TRP A 161 -9.98 4.94 29.34
CA TRP A 161 -10.25 3.94 30.38
C TRP A 161 -10.59 2.61 29.73
N MET A 162 -9.80 1.58 30.00
CA MET A 162 -10.06 0.23 29.50
C MET A 162 -10.72 -0.63 30.57
N CYS A 163 -11.68 -1.46 30.16
CA CYS A 163 -12.31 -2.43 31.03
C CYS A 163 -11.54 -3.74 30.99
N GLN A 164 -10.89 -4.11 32.09
CA GLN A 164 -10.28 -5.43 32.26
C GLN A 164 -10.75 -6.01 33.60
N ASP A 165 -11.23 -7.25 33.57
CA ASP A 165 -11.70 -8.00 34.76
C ASP A 165 -12.74 -7.26 35.62
N GLY A 166 -13.62 -6.48 34.99
CA GLY A 166 -14.68 -5.73 35.68
C GLY A 166 -14.18 -4.47 36.43
N GLN A 167 -12.94 -4.05 36.19
CA GLN A 167 -12.36 -2.83 36.74
C GLN A 167 -11.90 -1.89 35.62
N TRP A 168 -12.05 -0.58 35.87
CA TRP A 168 -11.51 0.44 34.99
C TRP A 168 -10.00 0.54 35.23
N ILE A 169 -9.21 0.10 34.27
CA ILE A 169 -7.76 0.25 34.28
C ILE A 169 -7.40 1.47 33.45
N LYS A 170 -6.63 2.36 34.05
CA LYS A 170 -6.11 3.56 33.39
C LYS A 170 -5.12 3.14 32.30
N HIS A 171 -5.43 3.42 31.03
CA HIS A 171 -4.49 3.26 29.92
C HIS A 171 -4.06 4.65 29.44
N GLY A 172 -2.75 4.94 29.53
CA GLY A 172 -2.21 6.25 29.23
C GLY A 172 -2.61 7.33 30.25
N ASN A 173 -2.99 8.52 29.77
CA ASN A 173 -3.46 9.64 30.59
C ASN A 173 -4.82 10.19 30.13
N PRO A 174 -5.93 9.45 30.35
CA PRO A 174 -7.27 9.85 29.94
C PRO A 174 -7.63 11.24 30.50
N SER A 175 -8.07 12.12 29.59
CA SER A 175 -8.55 13.46 29.92
C SER A 175 -9.98 13.46 30.47
N ALA A 176 -10.73 12.38 30.22
CA ALA A 176 -12.06 12.18 30.79
C ALA A 176 -11.98 11.58 32.21
N PRO A 177 -12.85 12.01 33.15
CA PRO A 177 -12.92 11.41 34.49
C PRO A 177 -13.28 9.92 34.39
N MET A 178 -12.86 9.14 35.39
CA MET A 178 -13.20 7.73 35.46
C MET A 178 -14.73 7.56 35.42
N PRO A 179 -15.26 6.66 34.57
CA PRO A 179 -16.71 6.41 34.55
C PRO A 179 -17.20 5.94 35.91
N GLU A 180 -18.33 6.48 36.38
CA GLU A 180 -18.93 6.12 37.67
C GLU A 180 -19.64 4.76 37.63
N ASN A 181 -19.98 4.26 36.44
CA ASN A 181 -20.65 2.98 36.24
C ASN A 181 -19.66 1.81 36.39
N LYS A 182 -20.14 0.69 36.94
CA LYS A 182 -19.36 -0.55 37.02
C LYS A 182 -19.03 -1.05 35.61
N CYS A 183 -17.75 -1.36 35.45
CA CYS A 183 -17.17 -1.81 34.19
C CYS A 183 -17.85 -3.11 33.70
N GLY A 184 -18.30 -3.15 32.44
CA GLY A 184 -18.90 -4.34 31.82
C GLY A 184 -20.42 -4.51 31.99
N GLN A 185 -21.13 -3.52 32.57
CA GLN A 185 -22.59 -3.49 32.50
C GLN A 185 -23.05 -2.82 31.21
N PRO A 186 -23.88 -3.48 30.38
CA PRO A 186 -24.55 -2.79 29.29
C PRO A 186 -25.50 -1.73 29.87
N ASN A 187 -25.48 -0.53 29.30
CA ASN A 187 -26.55 0.45 29.48
C ASN A 187 -27.85 -0.07 28.85
#